data_AF-A0A355E9R7-F1
#
_entry.id   AF-A0A355E9R7-F1
#
_cell.length_a   1.000
_cell.length_b   1.000
_cell.length_c   1.000
_cell.angle_alpha   90.00
_cell.angle_beta   90.00
_cell.angle_gamma   90.00
#
_symmetry.space_group_name_H-M   'P 1'
#
loop_
_entity.id
_entity.type
_entity.pdbx_description
1 polymer ?
#
loop_
_entity_poly.entity_id
_entity_poly.type
_entity_poly.pdbx_seq_one_letter_code
_entity_poly.pdbx_strand_id
1 'polypeptide(L)'
;MRAFAASAFLPPVILFPLWALAAWHGTRGPAGAAAGLVLCIVPILCAVAAVPVLRGSVPPWGWRTKAVLALDLLLLAGVLAVRPLMNSRYKLRSEAETREALGSLRAAIASWERAHHGVPPERPSLMTPGLLPELPRLNLPGTGHPITREVRFPASNEPPDSGKWYYVNEPGHPSFGAVAIDCTHADSLGKRWSDY
;
A
#
# COMPACT_ATOMS: atom_id res chain seq x y z
N MET A 1 44.19 15.52 -23.62
CA MET A 1 42.74 15.78 -23.44
C MET A 1 41.89 14.50 -23.47
N ARG A 2 42.21 13.44 -22.72
CA ARG A 2 41.45 12.16 -22.71
C ARG A 2 40.81 11.78 -21.35
N ALA A 3 40.99 12.59 -20.30
CA ALA A 3 40.58 12.22 -18.94
C ALA A 3 39.12 12.59 -18.57
N PHE A 4 38.38 13.34 -19.39
CA PHE A 4 37.09 13.91 -19.00
C PHE A 4 35.86 13.04 -19.30
N ALA A 5 35.99 11.90 -20.00
CA ALA A 5 34.83 11.13 -20.45
C ALA A 5 34.35 10.04 -19.47
N ALA A 6 35.16 9.65 -18.48
CA ALA A 6 34.85 8.53 -17.59
C ALA A 6 33.89 8.90 -16.42
N SER A 7 33.81 10.16 -16.03
CA SER A 7 33.04 10.59 -14.85
C SER A 7 31.53 10.72 -15.09
N ALA A 8 31.06 10.75 -16.34
CA ALA A 8 29.65 10.97 -16.64
C ALA A 8 28.78 9.68 -16.61
N PHE A 9 29.38 8.49 -16.61
CA PHE A 9 28.66 7.21 -16.74
C PHE A 9 28.35 6.47 -15.43
N LEU A 10 28.95 6.89 -14.31
CA LEU A 10 28.80 6.24 -13.00
C LEU A 10 27.48 6.52 -12.25
N PRO A 11 26.81 7.69 -12.36
CA PRO A 11 25.63 7.98 -11.53
C PRO A 11 24.42 7.05 -11.74
N PRO A 12 24.00 6.70 -12.99
CA PRO A 12 22.76 5.94 -13.19
C PRO A 12 22.89 4.46 -12.79
N VAL A 13 24.08 3.87 -12.87
CA VAL A 13 24.29 2.44 -12.55
C VAL A 13 24.20 2.16 -11.05
N ILE A 14 24.51 3.15 -10.20
CA ILE A 14 24.49 2.99 -8.73
C ILE A 14 23.15 3.49 -8.14
N LEU A 15 22.61 4.59 -8.64
CA LEU A 15 21.38 5.18 -8.10
C LEU A 15 20.12 4.37 -8.45
N PHE A 16 20.12 3.69 -9.59
CA PHE A 16 18.97 2.90 -10.04
C PHE A 16 18.71 1.63 -9.21
N PRO A 17 19.72 0.78 -8.86
CA PRO A 17 19.50 -0.33 -7.95
C PRO A 17 19.07 0.12 -6.55
N LEU A 18 19.54 1.28 -6.05
CA LEU A 18 19.06 1.84 -4.79
C LEU A 18 17.59 2.27 -4.87
N TRP A 19 17.16 2.87 -5.99
CA TRP A 19 15.75 3.18 -6.25
C TRP A 19 14.90 1.90 -6.39
N ALA A 20 15.40 0.88 -7.09
CA ALA A 20 14.72 -0.40 -7.25
C ALA A 20 14.57 -1.16 -5.91
N LEU A 21 15.58 -1.08 -5.04
CA LEU A 21 15.52 -1.61 -3.68
C LEU A 21 14.49 -0.85 -2.82
N ALA A 22 14.42 0.48 -2.96
CA ALA A 22 13.41 1.29 -2.28
C ALA A 22 11.99 0.98 -2.79
N ALA A 23 11.82 0.78 -4.10
CA ALA A 23 10.55 0.37 -4.71
C ALA A 23 10.13 -1.04 -4.26
N TRP A 24 11.09 -1.98 -4.15
CA TRP A 24 10.87 -3.32 -3.61
C TRP A 24 10.30 -3.29 -2.19
N HIS A 25 10.89 -2.46 -1.31
CA HIS A 25 10.40 -2.32 0.06
C HIS A 25 8.97 -1.76 0.15
N GLY A 26 8.54 -0.98 -0.85
CA GLY A 26 7.18 -0.44 -0.94
C GLY A 26 6.11 -1.45 -1.35
N THR A 27 6.47 -2.54 -2.04
CA THR A 27 5.53 -3.55 -2.55
C THR A 27 5.78 -4.91 -1.92
N ARG A 28 5.24 -5.15 -0.72
CA ARG A 28 5.31 -6.47 -0.08
C ARG A 28 4.44 -7.48 -0.85
N GLY A 29 5.06 -8.38 -1.61
CA GLY A 29 4.38 -9.49 -2.28
C GLY A 29 5.16 -10.05 -3.49
N PRO A 30 4.77 -11.23 -4.01
CA PRO A 30 5.46 -11.89 -5.13
C PRO A 30 5.47 -11.06 -6.42
N ALA A 31 4.46 -10.21 -6.64
CA ALA A 31 4.44 -9.26 -7.75
C ALA A 31 5.48 -8.14 -7.59
N GLY A 32 5.70 -7.66 -6.37
CA GLY A 32 6.78 -6.71 -6.07
C GLY A 32 8.16 -7.34 -6.29
N ALA A 33 8.28 -8.63 -5.96
CA ALA A 33 9.51 -9.38 -6.16
C ALA A 33 9.88 -9.54 -7.64
N ALA A 34 8.91 -9.89 -8.48
CA ALA A 34 9.11 -9.99 -9.92
C ALA A 34 9.44 -8.61 -10.54
N ALA A 35 8.75 -7.55 -10.12
CA ALA A 35 9.00 -6.19 -10.61
C ALA A 35 10.41 -5.71 -10.26
N GLY A 36 10.88 -5.95 -9.03
CA GLY A 36 12.25 -5.59 -8.65
C GLY A 36 13.33 -6.40 -9.37
N LEU A 37 13.09 -7.68 -9.66
CA LEU A 37 13.97 -8.49 -10.49
C LEU A 37 14.11 -7.91 -11.91
N VAL A 38 12.99 -7.54 -12.54
CA VAL A 38 12.98 -6.89 -13.87
C VAL A 38 13.73 -5.55 -13.84
N LEU A 39 13.53 -4.76 -12.79
CA LEU A 39 14.22 -3.48 -12.60
C LEU A 39 15.73 -3.65 -12.32
N CYS A 40 16.17 -4.77 -11.76
CA CYS A 40 17.60 -5.08 -11.58
C CYS A 40 18.29 -5.58 -12.86
N ILE A 41 17.54 -6.21 -13.78
CA ILE A 41 18.10 -6.71 -15.06
C ILE A 41 18.58 -5.55 -15.93
N VAL A 42 17.83 -4.44 -15.99
CA VAL A 42 18.16 -3.24 -16.78
C VAL A 42 19.54 -2.64 -16.47
N PRO A 43 19.87 -2.26 -15.22
CA PRO A 43 21.19 -1.70 -14.90
C PRO A 43 22.32 -2.70 -15.09
N ILE A 44 22.07 -4.01 -14.90
CA ILE A 44 23.06 -5.05 -15.19
C ILE A 44 23.35 -5.12 -16.69
N LEU A 45 22.31 -5.11 -17.54
CA LEU A 45 22.47 -5.10 -19.00
C LEU A 45 23.16 -3.83 -19.48
N CYS A 46 22.80 -2.67 -18.94
CA CYS A 46 23.49 -1.40 -19.21
C CYS A 46 24.98 -1.44 -18.80
N ALA A 47 25.29 -1.98 -17.62
CA ALA A 47 26.66 -2.12 -17.14
C ALA A 47 27.49 -3.04 -18.04
N VAL A 48 26.92 -4.20 -18.44
CA VAL A 48 27.57 -5.14 -19.37
C VAL A 48 27.78 -4.51 -20.74
N ALA A 49 26.80 -3.74 -21.25
CA ALA A 49 26.91 -3.04 -22.53
C ALA A 49 27.91 -1.88 -22.52
N ALA A 50 28.18 -1.28 -21.35
CA ALA A 50 29.15 -0.20 -21.19
C ALA A 50 30.62 -0.69 -21.17
N VAL A 51 30.89 -1.93 -20.74
CA VAL A 51 32.26 -2.48 -20.64
C VAL A 51 33.06 -2.36 -21.95
N PRO A 52 32.53 -2.74 -23.14
CA PRO A 52 33.26 -2.61 -24.40
C PRO A 52 33.48 -1.16 -24.84
N VAL A 53 32.57 -0.25 -24.49
CA VAL A 53 32.71 1.19 -24.76
C VAL A 53 33.84 1.78 -23.91
N LEU A 54 33.90 1.43 -22.61
CA LEU A 54 34.96 1.86 -21.70
C LEU A 54 36.34 1.32 -22.11
N ARG A 55 36.38 0.12 -22.70
CA ARG A 55 37.60 -0.46 -23.28
C ARG A 55 37.98 0.13 -24.64
N GLY A 56 37.19 1.05 -25.19
CA GLY A 56 37.42 1.64 -26.52
C GLY A 56 37.21 0.65 -27.68
N SER A 57 36.61 -0.51 -27.43
CA SER A 57 36.43 -1.59 -28.41
C SER A 57 35.26 -1.33 -29.37
N VAL A 58 34.35 -0.42 -29.02
CA VAL A 58 33.20 -0.01 -29.82
C VAL A 58 32.90 1.48 -29.64
N PRO A 59 32.42 2.17 -30.69
CA PRO A 59 32.03 3.56 -30.59
C PRO A 59 30.84 3.72 -29.61
N PRO A 60 30.85 4.76 -28.76
CA PRO A 60 29.86 4.95 -27.69
C PRO A 60 28.42 5.07 -28.18
N TRP A 61 28.21 5.41 -29.46
CA TRP A 61 26.89 5.62 -30.07
C TRP A 61 26.58 4.64 -31.22
N GLY A 62 27.18 3.45 -31.19
CA GLY A 62 26.83 2.38 -32.13
C GLY A 62 25.37 1.91 -32.01
N TRP A 63 24.88 1.22 -33.03
CA TRP A 63 23.50 0.71 -33.08
C TRP A 63 23.14 -0.18 -31.89
N ARG A 64 24.11 -0.91 -31.32
CA ARG A 64 23.93 -1.78 -30.15
C ARG A 64 23.54 -0.99 -28.90
N THR A 65 24.23 0.12 -28.62
CA THR A 65 23.90 0.99 -27.47
C THR A 65 22.49 1.56 -27.60
N LYS A 66 22.10 1.97 -28.81
CA LYS A 66 20.75 2.48 -29.09
C LYS A 66 19.68 1.40 -28.87
N ALA A 67 19.95 0.16 -29.26
CA ALA A 67 19.03 -0.96 -29.08
C ALA A 67 18.79 -1.29 -27.60
N VAL A 68 19.86 -1.27 -26.78
CA VAL A 68 19.75 -1.48 -25.32
C VAL A 68 18.91 -0.37 -24.68
N LEU A 69 19.23 0.90 -24.98
CA LEU A 69 18.45 2.04 -24.46
C LEU A 69 16.97 1.99 -24.88
N ALA A 70 16.70 1.58 -26.13
CA ALA A 70 15.33 1.44 -26.62
C ALA A 70 14.57 0.34 -25.87
N LEU A 71 15.22 -0.80 -25.60
CA LEU A 71 14.63 -1.88 -24.80
C LEU A 71 14.35 -1.43 -23.37
N ASP A 72 15.27 -0.69 -22.75
CA ASP A 72 15.09 -0.17 -21.38
C ASP A 72 13.91 0.80 -21.28
N LEU A 73 13.78 1.73 -22.24
CA LEU A 73 12.64 2.63 -22.33
C LEU A 73 11.33 1.88 -22.54
N LEU A 74 11.33 0.82 -23.36
CA LEU A 74 10.16 -0.04 -23.58
C LEU A 74 9.74 -0.76 -22.28
N LEU A 75 10.70 -1.32 -21.53
CA LEU A 75 10.44 -1.99 -20.26
C LEU A 75 9.90 -1.01 -19.22
N LEU A 76 10.52 0.17 -19.10
CA LEU A 76 10.05 1.22 -18.19
C LEU A 76 8.62 1.67 -18.54
N ALA A 77 8.35 1.90 -19.83
CA ALA A 77 7.01 2.25 -20.30
C ALA A 77 6.00 1.14 -19.97
N GLY A 78 6.37 -0.13 -20.13
CA GLY A 78 5.56 -1.28 -19.75
C GLY A 78 5.20 -1.29 -18.26
N VAL A 79 6.18 -1.07 -17.37
CA VAL A 79 5.95 -0.99 -15.91
C VAL A 79 5.01 0.16 -15.56
N LEU A 80 5.22 1.34 -16.16
CA LEU A 80 4.36 2.51 -15.94
C LEU A 80 2.94 2.29 -16.44
N ALA A 81 2.77 1.58 -17.57
CA ALA A 81 1.46 1.26 -18.13
C ALA A 81 0.64 0.30 -17.25
N VAL A 82 1.28 -0.61 -16.52
CA VAL A 82 0.60 -1.61 -15.66
C VAL A 82 0.28 -1.06 -14.26
N ARG A 83 0.99 -0.01 -13.80
CA ARG A 83 0.79 0.63 -12.49
C ARG A 83 -0.67 0.99 -12.16
N PRO A 84 -1.46 1.66 -13.02
CA PRO A 84 -2.86 1.97 -12.69
C PRO A 84 -3.72 0.72 -12.47
N LEU A 85 -3.49 -0.35 -13.24
CA LEU A 85 -4.19 -1.62 -13.09
C LEU A 85 -3.86 -2.26 -11.74
N MET A 86 -2.59 -2.29 -11.34
CA MET A 86 -2.19 -2.83 -10.04
C MET A 86 -2.76 -2.03 -8.87
N ASN A 87 -2.72 -0.69 -8.97
CA ASN A 87 -3.28 0.20 -7.96
C ASN A 87 -4.79 -0.02 -7.78
N SER A 88 -5.53 -0.20 -8.88
CA SER A 88 -6.98 -0.47 -8.82
C SER A 88 -7.29 -1.80 -8.11
N ARG A 89 -6.55 -2.87 -8.41
CA ARG A 89 -6.74 -4.18 -7.78
C ARG A 89 -6.36 -4.16 -6.31
N TYR A 90 -5.26 -3.49 -5.96
CA TYR A 90 -4.86 -3.31 -4.58
C TYR A 90 -5.93 -2.54 -3.79
N LYS A 91 -6.44 -1.44 -4.35
CA LYS A 91 -7.54 -0.67 -3.75
C LYS A 91 -8.75 -1.58 -3.49
N LEU A 92 -9.28 -2.24 -4.52
CA LEU A 92 -10.45 -3.12 -4.39
C LEU A 92 -10.28 -4.22 -3.34
N ARG A 93 -9.12 -4.87 -3.31
CA ARG A 93 -8.82 -5.91 -2.31
C ARG A 93 -8.81 -5.32 -0.90
N SER A 94 -8.10 -4.22 -0.69
CA SER A 94 -8.03 -3.56 0.62
C SER A 94 -9.40 -3.08 1.10
N GLU A 95 -10.26 -2.61 0.19
CA GLU A 95 -11.63 -2.21 0.54
C GLU A 95 -12.52 -3.41 0.92
N ALA A 96 -12.33 -4.56 0.28
CA ALA A 96 -12.99 -5.80 0.68
C ALA A 96 -12.52 -6.25 2.08
N GLU A 97 -11.21 -6.25 2.32
CA GLU A 97 -10.62 -6.59 3.62
C GLU A 97 -11.13 -5.68 4.75
N THR A 98 -11.24 -4.37 4.51
CA THR A 98 -11.81 -3.43 5.50
C THR A 98 -13.28 -3.69 5.82
N ARG A 99 -14.09 -4.05 4.81
CA ARG A 99 -15.50 -4.41 5.04
C ARG A 99 -15.65 -5.73 5.80
N GLU A 100 -14.82 -6.72 5.48
CA GLU A 100 -14.77 -7.99 6.21
C GLU A 100 -14.34 -7.78 7.68
N ALA A 101 -13.34 -6.93 7.90
CA ALA A 101 -12.89 -6.53 9.23
C ALA A 101 -14.01 -5.85 10.05
N LEU A 102 -14.76 -4.93 9.44
CA LEU A 102 -15.92 -4.30 10.07
C LEU A 102 -17.01 -5.33 10.40
N GLY A 103 -17.30 -6.26 9.48
CA GLY A 103 -18.24 -7.36 9.72
C GLY A 103 -17.81 -8.25 10.87
N SER A 104 -16.52 -8.56 10.96
CA SER A 104 -15.93 -9.36 12.05
C SER A 104 -16.04 -8.64 13.40
N LEU A 105 -15.79 -7.32 13.44
CA LEU A 105 -15.98 -6.51 14.65
C LEU A 105 -17.44 -6.52 15.13
N ARG A 106 -18.39 -6.33 14.20
CA ARG A 106 -19.82 -6.37 14.51
C ARG A 106 -20.26 -7.74 15.03
N ALA A 107 -19.78 -8.81 14.41
CA ALA A 107 -20.06 -10.18 14.85
C ALA A 107 -19.48 -10.48 16.24
N ALA A 108 -18.29 -9.96 16.55
CA ALA A 108 -17.68 -10.06 17.87
C ALA A 108 -18.49 -9.29 18.93
N ILE A 109 -18.91 -8.05 18.64
CA ILE A 109 -19.76 -7.26 19.54
C ILE A 109 -21.09 -7.99 19.82
N ALA A 110 -21.77 -8.49 18.79
CA ALA A 110 -23.01 -9.24 18.96
C ALA A 110 -22.81 -10.54 19.76
N SER A 111 -21.66 -11.18 19.64
CA SER A 111 -21.34 -12.37 20.44
C SER A 111 -21.03 -12.02 21.89
N TRP A 112 -20.37 -10.88 22.13
CA TRP A 112 -20.17 -10.34 23.46
C TRP A 112 -21.49 -10.02 24.15
N GLU A 113 -22.38 -9.29 23.48
CA GLU A 113 -23.71 -8.93 24.00
C GLU A 113 -24.50 -10.18 24.41
N ARG A 114 -24.50 -11.23 23.57
CA ARG A 114 -25.16 -12.50 23.91
C ARG A 114 -24.61 -13.14 25.19
N ALA A 115 -23.31 -13.04 25.43
CA ALA A 115 -22.68 -13.54 26.65
C ALA A 115 -22.91 -12.63 27.88
N HIS A 116 -23.21 -11.35 27.67
CA HIS A 116 -23.34 -10.33 28.72
C HIS A 116 -24.75 -9.73 28.79
N HIS A 117 -25.77 -10.54 28.58
CA HIS A 117 -27.18 -10.16 28.75
C HIS A 117 -27.62 -8.93 27.95
N GLY A 118 -27.10 -8.79 26.73
CA GLY A 118 -27.41 -7.69 25.82
C GLY A 118 -26.59 -6.42 26.04
N VAL A 119 -25.58 -6.46 26.92
CA VAL A 119 -24.70 -5.30 27.16
C VAL A 119 -23.46 -5.37 26.25
N PRO A 120 -23.23 -4.39 25.35
CA PRO A 120 -22.03 -4.35 24.54
C PRO A 120 -20.78 -4.06 25.38
N PRO A 121 -19.57 -4.36 24.88
CA PRO A 121 -18.35 -4.12 25.63
C PRO A 121 -18.11 -2.62 25.81
N GLU A 122 -17.57 -2.18 26.95
CA GLU A 122 -17.23 -0.75 27.13
C GLU A 122 -16.19 -0.25 26.12
N ARG A 123 -15.34 -1.16 25.63
CA ARG A 123 -14.33 -0.88 24.60
C ARG A 123 -14.01 -2.15 23.80
N PRO A 124 -13.72 -2.06 22.48
CA PRO A 124 -13.43 -3.23 21.66
C PRO A 124 -12.25 -4.09 22.12
N SER A 125 -11.28 -3.50 22.84
CA SER A 125 -10.13 -4.24 23.36
C SER A 125 -10.50 -5.31 24.40
N LEU A 126 -11.69 -5.26 25.01
CA LEU A 126 -12.16 -6.30 25.93
C LEU A 126 -12.50 -7.61 25.20
N MET A 127 -12.75 -7.56 23.88
CA MET A 127 -13.00 -8.73 23.06
C MET A 127 -11.71 -9.49 22.66
N THR A 128 -10.54 -9.00 23.11
CA THR A 128 -9.22 -9.53 22.75
C THR A 128 -8.35 -9.85 23.99
N PRO A 129 -7.63 -10.99 24.03
CA PRO A 129 -7.78 -12.13 23.13
C PRO A 129 -9.06 -12.93 23.46
N GLY A 130 -9.77 -13.41 22.45
CA GLY A 130 -10.97 -14.23 22.66
C GLY A 130 -11.86 -14.28 21.43
N LEU A 131 -12.90 -13.43 21.42
CA LEU A 131 -13.80 -13.30 20.26
C LEU A 131 -13.05 -12.80 19.02
N LEU A 132 -11.98 -12.04 19.24
CA LEU A 132 -11.02 -11.65 18.23
C LEU A 132 -9.60 -12.02 18.72
N PRO A 133 -8.71 -12.50 17.83
CA PRO A 133 -7.30 -12.71 18.19
C PRO A 133 -6.59 -11.37 18.45
N GLU A 134 -6.90 -10.37 17.64
CA GLU A 134 -6.47 -8.98 17.79
C GLU A 134 -7.52 -8.07 17.15
N LEU A 135 -7.48 -6.78 17.48
CA LEU A 135 -8.33 -5.80 16.81
C LEU A 135 -7.92 -5.70 15.32
N PRO A 136 -8.86 -5.79 14.37
CA PRO A 136 -8.50 -5.83 12.96
C PRO A 136 -7.95 -4.49 12.50
N ARG A 137 -7.05 -4.54 11.52
CA ARG A 137 -6.46 -3.34 10.92
C ARG A 137 -7.50 -2.66 10.04
N LEU A 138 -7.60 -1.36 10.16
CA LEU A 138 -8.31 -0.49 9.25
C LEU A 138 -7.34 -0.02 8.17
N ASN A 139 -7.67 -0.31 6.91
CA ASN A 139 -6.92 0.16 5.75
C ASN A 139 -7.87 0.87 4.78
N LEU A 140 -7.66 2.18 4.58
CA LEU A 140 -8.54 3.03 3.78
C LEU A 140 -7.77 3.50 2.52
N PRO A 141 -7.67 2.66 1.48
CA PRO A 141 -6.78 2.90 0.35
C PRO A 141 -7.21 4.14 -0.43
N GLY A 142 -6.25 5.04 -0.68
CA GLY A 142 -6.49 6.26 -1.45
C GLY A 142 -7.12 7.42 -0.68
N THR A 143 -7.25 7.31 0.65
CA THR A 143 -7.75 8.39 1.53
C THR A 143 -6.63 9.22 2.17
N GLY A 144 -5.38 8.72 2.14
CA GLY A 144 -4.25 9.34 2.83
C GLY A 144 -4.13 8.97 4.31
N HIS A 145 -5.13 8.29 4.88
CA HIS A 145 -5.08 7.82 6.26
C HIS A 145 -4.07 6.68 6.45
N PRO A 146 -3.31 6.65 7.57
CA PRO A 146 -2.40 5.56 7.87
C PRO A 146 -3.17 4.28 8.24
N ILE A 147 -2.58 3.11 7.91
CA ILE A 147 -3.11 1.82 8.38
C ILE A 147 -3.00 1.79 9.91
N THR A 148 -4.12 1.54 10.59
CA THR A 148 -4.18 1.60 12.05
C THR A 148 -5.09 0.50 12.63
N ARG A 149 -4.99 0.28 13.95
CA ARG A 149 -5.99 -0.47 14.73
C ARG A 149 -6.68 0.44 15.74
N GLU A 150 -6.39 1.73 15.72
CA GLU A 150 -6.90 2.64 16.75
C GLU A 150 -8.42 2.75 16.68
N VAL A 151 -9.01 2.84 17.87
CA VAL A 151 -10.43 3.11 18.07
C VAL A 151 -10.56 4.52 18.59
N ARG A 152 -11.43 5.29 17.96
CA ARG A 152 -11.90 6.58 18.44
C ARG A 152 -13.24 6.38 19.13
N PHE A 153 -13.34 6.95 20.32
CA PHE A 153 -14.59 7.08 21.06
C PHE A 153 -15.12 8.50 20.84
N PRO A 154 -16.33 8.68 20.30
CA PRO A 154 -16.87 10.00 20.02
C PRO A 154 -17.20 10.77 21.30
N ALA A 155 -16.99 12.08 21.25
CA ALA A 155 -17.67 13.03 22.12
C ALA A 155 -18.88 13.69 21.41
N SER A 156 -19.07 13.40 20.11
CA SER A 156 -20.06 14.00 19.23
C SER A 156 -20.40 13.07 18.07
N ASN A 157 -21.60 13.20 17.49
CA ASN A 157 -22.14 12.29 16.47
C ASN A 157 -21.53 12.41 15.06
N GLU A 158 -20.67 13.39 14.80
CA GLU A 158 -20.10 13.60 13.46
C GLU A 158 -18.69 12.99 13.33
N PRO A 159 -18.41 12.22 12.25
CA PRO A 159 -17.09 11.67 12.01
C PRO A 159 -16.12 12.78 11.58
N PRO A 160 -15.05 13.08 12.33
CA PRO A 160 -14.06 14.09 11.97
C PRO A 160 -13.11 13.66 10.83
N ASP A 161 -13.36 12.52 10.18
CA ASP A 161 -12.48 11.93 9.16
C ASP A 161 -11.13 11.52 9.74
N SER A 162 -11.11 10.86 10.91
CA SER A 162 -9.83 10.51 11.57
C SER A 162 -9.12 9.28 11.01
N GLY A 163 -9.77 8.50 10.14
CA GLY A 163 -9.22 7.27 9.58
C GLY A 163 -9.11 6.13 10.59
N LYS A 164 -9.97 6.10 11.62
CA LYS A 164 -9.95 5.13 12.73
C LYS A 164 -11.26 4.34 12.82
N TRP A 165 -11.25 3.26 13.60
CA TRP A 165 -12.51 2.62 13.98
C TRP A 165 -13.30 3.58 14.88
N TYR A 166 -14.57 3.76 14.57
CA TYR A 166 -15.48 4.56 15.39
C TYR A 166 -16.29 3.62 16.28
N TYR A 167 -16.29 3.83 17.59
CA TYR A 167 -17.06 3.01 18.52
C TYR A 167 -17.81 3.86 19.53
N VAL A 168 -19.13 3.71 19.60
CA VAL A 168 -19.98 4.42 20.56
C VAL A 168 -19.93 3.71 21.91
N ASN A 169 -19.13 4.25 22.85
CA ASN A 169 -18.97 3.69 24.19
C ASN A 169 -19.75 4.43 25.28
N GLU A 170 -20.58 5.41 24.94
CA GLU A 170 -21.35 6.18 25.92
C GLU A 170 -22.57 5.38 26.40
N PRO A 171 -22.64 4.98 27.68
CA PRO A 171 -23.79 4.28 28.22
C PRO A 171 -25.03 5.17 28.16
N GLY A 172 -26.12 4.68 27.57
CA GLY A 172 -27.36 5.44 27.39
C GLY A 172 -27.50 6.12 26.03
N HIS A 173 -26.45 6.16 25.21
CA HIS A 173 -26.60 6.58 23.81
C HIS A 173 -27.43 5.54 23.04
N PRO A 174 -28.40 5.92 22.17
CA PRO A 174 -29.23 4.96 21.43
C PRO A 174 -28.43 3.98 20.56
N SER A 175 -27.26 4.41 20.11
CA SER A 175 -26.31 3.61 19.33
C SER A 175 -25.16 3.01 20.17
N PHE A 176 -25.29 2.92 21.50
CA PHE A 176 -24.26 2.30 22.35
C PHE A 176 -23.90 0.90 21.84
N GLY A 177 -22.60 0.63 21.69
CA GLY A 177 -22.10 -0.61 21.09
C GLY A 177 -21.97 -0.59 19.57
N ALA A 178 -22.46 0.46 18.89
CA ALA A 178 -22.31 0.57 17.44
C ALA A 178 -20.84 0.83 17.05
N VAL A 179 -20.41 0.13 16.00
CA VAL A 179 -19.11 0.31 15.36
C VAL A 179 -19.27 0.73 13.90
N ALA A 180 -18.47 1.71 13.49
CA ALA A 180 -18.43 2.25 12.13
C ALA A 180 -16.98 2.63 11.75
N ILE A 181 -16.80 3.18 10.56
CA ILE A 181 -15.52 3.70 10.08
C ILE A 181 -15.55 5.23 10.11
N ASP A 182 -14.64 5.85 10.86
CA ASP A 182 -14.50 7.31 10.89
C ASP A 182 -13.72 7.80 9.66
N CYS A 183 -14.40 7.88 8.53
CA CYS A 183 -13.84 8.42 7.29
C CYS A 183 -14.93 9.01 6.40
N THR A 184 -14.69 10.19 5.86
CA THR A 184 -15.65 10.92 5.01
C THR A 184 -15.48 10.63 3.53
N HIS A 185 -14.35 10.03 3.14
CA HIS A 185 -14.03 9.65 1.77
C HIS A 185 -14.93 8.50 1.28
N ALA A 186 -15.07 8.41 -0.05
CA ALA A 186 -15.79 7.32 -0.71
C ALA A 186 -14.88 6.13 -1.03
N ASP A 187 -15.46 4.93 -1.00
CA ASP A 187 -14.88 3.71 -1.53
C ASP A 187 -14.88 3.69 -3.07
N SER A 188 -14.44 2.59 -3.68
CA SER A 188 -14.45 2.43 -5.15
C SER A 188 -15.86 2.38 -5.76
N LEU A 189 -16.90 2.17 -4.97
CA LEU A 189 -18.31 2.16 -5.40
C LEU A 189 -18.99 3.53 -5.21
N GLY A 190 -18.28 4.52 -4.68
CA GLY A 190 -18.81 5.86 -4.42
C GLY A 190 -19.56 5.98 -3.09
N LYS A 191 -19.57 4.94 -2.24
CA LYS A 191 -20.20 4.98 -0.91
C LYS A 191 -19.21 5.52 0.12
N ARG A 192 -19.63 6.45 0.99
CA ARG A 192 -18.74 6.98 2.04
C ARG A 192 -18.45 5.88 3.06
N TRP A 193 -17.22 5.85 3.57
CA TRP A 193 -16.82 4.87 4.58
C TRP A 193 -17.65 4.96 5.87
N SER A 194 -18.05 6.17 6.25
CA SER A 194 -18.93 6.44 7.40
C SER A 194 -20.36 5.91 7.23
N ASP A 195 -20.78 5.55 6.01
CA ASP A 195 -22.12 5.00 5.74
C ASP A 195 -22.18 3.46 5.90
N TYR A 196 -21.07 2.80 6.24
CA TYR A 196 -20.99 1.36 6.46
C TYR A 196 -21.31 0.97 7.89
#